data_AF-A0A392MIN6-F1
#
_entry.id   AF-A0A392MIN6-F1
#
_cell.length_a   1.000
_cell.length_b   1.000
_cell.length_c   1.000
_cell.angle_alpha   90.00
_cell.angle_beta   90.00
_cell.angle_gamma   90.00
#
_symmetry.space_group_name_H-M   'P 1'
#
loop_
_entity.id
_entity.type
_entity.pdbx_description
1 polymer ?
#
loop_
_entity_poly.entity_id
_entity_poly.type
_entity_poly.pdbx_seq_one_letter_code
_entity_poly.pdbx_strand_id
1 'polypeptide(L)'
;MSRGIAEPKLTAMDAMIDKLTGAIFVFQIVVVMVLGIAGNVWKDTEARKFYADSLLNCILDEGSWRWTLMFVSLFLFQQWYVLYPLEGPWQPFHLWQVSLDLVKSIYAKFIDWDHQMIDLETSIPSHATNTAISEDLGQVEYILTDKTGTLTENKMIFRRCCIS
;
A
#
# COMPACT_ATOMS: atom_id res chain seq x y z
N MET A 1 9.84 28.00 -21.59
CA MET A 1 10.11 26.58 -21.92
C MET A 1 10.63 25.93 -20.66
N SER A 2 9.74 25.39 -19.84
CA SER A 2 10.07 24.71 -18.57
C SER A 2 9.07 23.58 -18.35
N ARG A 3 9.01 22.64 -19.30
CA ARG A 3 8.38 21.36 -19.02
C ARG A 3 9.39 20.56 -18.21
N GLY A 4 9.30 20.69 -16.89
CA GLY A 4 9.94 19.76 -15.97
C GLY A 4 9.51 18.34 -16.35
N ILE A 5 10.45 17.42 -16.24
CA ILE A 5 10.23 15.99 -16.38
C ILE A 5 9.06 15.63 -15.45
N ALA A 6 8.02 14.97 -15.95
CA ALA A 6 6.88 14.62 -15.13
C ALA A 6 7.35 13.68 -14.01
N GLU A 7 7.37 14.18 -12.77
CA GLU A 7 7.67 13.33 -11.62
C GLU A 7 6.58 12.26 -11.53
N PRO A 8 6.97 10.97 -11.35
CA PRO A 8 6.00 9.91 -11.18
C PRO A 8 5.15 10.25 -9.95
N LYS A 9 3.84 10.38 -10.15
CA LYS A 9 2.88 10.56 -9.05
C LYS A 9 2.84 9.25 -8.28
N LEU A 10 3.67 9.15 -7.24
CA LEU A 10 3.59 8.07 -6.26
C LEU A 10 2.28 8.26 -5.49
N THR A 11 1.46 7.22 -5.47
CA THR A 11 0.16 7.28 -4.80
C THR A 11 0.41 7.39 -3.29
N ALA A 12 -0.34 8.22 -2.57
CA ALA A 12 -0.23 8.30 -1.10
C ALA A 12 -0.43 6.92 -0.43
N MET A 13 -1.21 6.05 -1.10
CA MET A 13 -1.41 4.66 -0.72
C MET A 13 -0.11 3.83 -0.77
N ASP A 14 0.79 4.07 -1.72
CA ASP A 14 2.06 3.33 -1.83
C ASP A 14 2.94 3.61 -0.60
N ALA A 15 3.00 4.87 -0.17
CA ALA A 15 3.70 5.26 1.05
C ALA A 15 3.03 4.71 2.33
N MET A 16 1.70 4.59 2.35
CA MET A 16 0.98 3.96 3.47
C MET A 16 1.27 2.45 3.55
N ILE A 17 1.36 1.77 2.41
CA ILE A 17 1.69 0.33 2.33
C ILE A 17 3.11 0.07 2.85
N ASP A 18 4.08 0.89 2.44
CA ASP A 18 5.48 0.76 2.92
C ASP A 18 5.57 0.95 4.44
N LYS A 19 4.85 1.94 4.96
CA LYS A 19 4.79 2.21 6.41
C LYS A 19 4.11 1.06 7.18
N LEU A 20 3.05 0.49 6.63
CA LEU A 20 2.35 -0.65 7.23
C LEU A 20 3.23 -1.90 7.23
N THR A 21 3.94 -2.16 6.13
CA THR A 21 4.87 -3.28 5.99
C THR A 21 5.97 -3.21 7.06
N GLY A 22 6.58 -2.03 7.24
CA GLY A 22 7.55 -1.80 8.30
C GLY A 22 6.98 -2.06 9.70
N ALA A 23 5.73 -1.66 9.95
CA ALA A 23 5.07 -1.90 11.24
C ALA A 23 4.85 -3.39 11.53
N ILE A 24 4.48 -4.18 10.51
CA ILE A 24 4.29 -5.63 10.64
C ILE A 24 5.62 -6.33 10.97
N PHE A 25 6.72 -5.93 10.32
CA PHE A 25 8.05 -6.47 10.62
C PHE A 25 8.47 -6.19 12.08
N VAL A 26 8.25 -4.98 12.57
CA VAL A 26 8.57 -4.63 13.96
C VAL A 26 7.70 -5.43 14.93
N PHE A 27 6.39 -5.54 14.67
CA PHE A 27 5.48 -6.33 15.50
C PHE A 27 5.93 -7.79 15.59
N GLN A 28 6.38 -8.36 14.48
CA GLN A 28 6.85 -9.73 14.45
C GLN A 28 8.13 -9.94 15.29
N ILE A 29 9.09 -9.01 15.22
CA ILE A 29 10.29 -9.06 16.07
C ILE A 29 9.91 -9.03 17.55
N VAL A 30 8.93 -8.19 17.93
CA VAL A 30 8.42 -8.11 19.30
C VAL A 30 7.78 -9.43 19.73
N VAL A 31 6.92 -10.03 18.90
CA VAL A 31 6.27 -11.31 19.20
C VAL A 31 7.30 -12.42 19.42
N VAL A 32 8.34 -12.49 18.58
CA VAL A 32 9.40 -13.49 18.74
C VAL A 32 10.18 -13.27 20.04
N MET A 33 10.52 -12.02 20.38
CA MET A 33 11.21 -11.73 21.64
C MET A 33 10.36 -12.12 22.86
N VAL A 34 9.07 -11.79 22.85
CA VAL A 34 8.15 -12.11 23.96
C VAL A 34 7.96 -13.62 24.11
N LEU A 35 7.71 -14.34 23.01
CA LEU A 35 7.56 -15.80 23.04
C LEU A 35 8.88 -16.49 23.44
N GLY A 36 10.02 -15.94 23.03
CA GLY A 36 11.33 -16.41 23.45
C GLY A 36 11.52 -16.29 24.97
N ILE A 37 11.28 -15.11 25.53
CA ILE A 37 11.40 -14.88 26.99
C ILE A 37 10.41 -15.75 27.77
N ALA A 38 9.16 -15.84 27.31
CA ALA A 38 8.12 -16.66 27.95
C ALA A 38 8.50 -18.16 27.94
N GLY A 39 9.07 -18.66 26.83
CA GLY A 39 9.59 -20.02 26.75
C GLY A 39 10.74 -20.29 27.72
N ASN A 40 11.62 -19.30 27.95
CA ASN A 40 12.70 -19.42 28.94
C ASN A 40 12.16 -19.54 30.37
N VAL A 41 11.18 -18.70 30.73
CA VAL A 41 10.58 -18.68 32.06
C VAL A 41 9.76 -19.94 32.34
N TRP A 42 9.06 -20.47 31.33
CA TRP A 42 8.31 -21.72 31.46
C TRP A 42 9.23 -22.91 31.75
N LYS A 43 10.41 -22.95 31.12
CA LYS A 43 11.43 -23.98 31.37
C LYS A 43 11.85 -24.01 32.83
N ASP A 44 12.14 -22.86 33.45
CA ASP A 44 12.62 -22.80 34.83
C ASP A 44 11.55 -23.20 35.86
N THR A 45 10.26 -23.06 35.50
CA THR A 45 9.14 -23.35 36.40
C THR A 45 8.70 -24.82 36.31
N GLU A 46 8.73 -25.42 35.11
CA GLU A 46 8.28 -26.81 34.88
C GLU A 46 9.42 -27.86 34.90
N ALA A 47 10.69 -27.46 34.71
CA ALA A 47 11.84 -28.39 34.64
C ALA A 47 12.08 -29.22 35.90
N ARG A 48 11.49 -28.86 37.05
CA ARG A 48 11.60 -29.68 38.28
C ARG A 48 10.61 -30.85 38.34
N LYS A 49 9.54 -30.89 37.55
CA LYS A 49 8.50 -31.93 37.65
C LYS A 49 8.64 -33.07 36.63
N PHE A 50 9.39 -32.89 35.55
CA PHE A 50 9.47 -33.84 34.42
C PHE A 50 10.87 -34.46 34.24
N TYR A 51 11.58 -34.79 35.33
CA TYR A 51 12.82 -35.59 35.29
C TYR A 51 12.63 -37.06 34.82
N ALA A 52 11.44 -37.44 34.34
CA ALA A 52 11.07 -38.84 34.09
C ALA A 52 11.11 -39.30 32.63
N ASP A 53 11.46 -38.46 31.64
CA ASP A 53 11.65 -38.95 30.26
C ASP A 53 13.07 -38.65 29.76
N SER A 54 13.96 -39.52 30.24
CA SER A 54 15.42 -39.43 30.12
C SER A 54 15.96 -39.55 28.68
N LEU A 55 15.13 -39.83 27.67
CA LEU A 55 15.62 -40.11 26.31
C LEU A 55 15.78 -38.86 25.43
N LEU A 56 15.02 -37.79 25.69
CA LEU A 56 15.05 -36.56 24.88
C LEU A 56 16.15 -35.57 25.35
N ASN A 57 16.55 -35.65 26.62
CA ASN A 57 17.51 -34.71 27.22
C ASN A 57 18.97 -34.93 26.78
N CYS A 58 19.34 -36.12 26.30
CA CYS A 58 20.71 -36.39 25.86
C CYS A 58 21.04 -35.77 24.49
N ILE A 59 20.03 -35.49 23.66
CA ILE A 59 20.20 -34.81 22.36
C ILE A 59 20.25 -33.27 22.54
N LEU A 60 19.89 -32.76 23.72
CA LEU A 60 19.58 -31.35 23.96
C LEU A 60 20.50 -30.68 25.01
N ASP A 61 21.74 -31.15 25.15
CA ASP A 61 22.72 -30.65 26.14
C ASP A 61 23.79 -29.70 25.55
N GLU A 62 23.45 -28.91 24.53
CA GLU A 62 24.24 -27.70 24.20
C GLU A 62 23.33 -26.46 24.24
N GLY A 63 23.40 -25.77 25.37
CA GLY A 63 22.52 -24.68 25.82
C GLY A 63 22.50 -23.39 24.99
N SER A 64 23.19 -23.33 23.85
CA SER A 64 23.20 -22.18 22.94
C SER A 64 22.45 -22.45 21.63
N TRP A 65 22.37 -23.71 21.18
CA TRP A 65 21.87 -24.02 19.84
C TRP A 65 20.33 -24.09 19.74
N ARG A 66 19.60 -24.28 20.83
CA ARG A 66 18.12 -24.34 20.80
C ARG A 66 17.43 -22.99 20.55
N TRP A 67 17.98 -21.91 21.10
CA TRP A 67 17.55 -20.55 20.78
C TRP A 67 17.77 -20.29 19.30
N THR A 68 18.97 -20.56 18.83
CA THR A 68 19.36 -20.45 17.43
C THR A 68 18.45 -21.29 16.54
N LEU A 69 18.09 -22.52 16.91
CA LEU A 69 17.16 -23.36 16.14
C LEU A 69 15.72 -22.85 16.15
N MET A 70 15.21 -22.28 17.26
CA MET A 70 13.88 -21.64 17.26
C MET A 70 13.87 -20.38 16.39
N PHE A 71 14.89 -19.53 16.51
CA PHE A 71 15.05 -18.34 15.67
C PHE A 71 15.23 -18.72 14.19
N VAL A 72 16.03 -19.75 13.89
CA VAL A 72 16.24 -20.27 12.53
C VAL A 72 14.98 -20.94 12.01
N SER A 73 14.22 -21.67 12.82
CA SER A 73 12.96 -22.30 12.39
C SER A 73 11.85 -21.28 12.15
N LEU A 74 11.74 -20.23 12.97
CA LEU A 74 10.85 -19.09 12.73
C LEU A 74 11.29 -18.25 11.53
N PHE A 75 12.59 -18.04 11.35
CA PHE A 75 13.13 -17.34 10.18
C PHE A 75 12.89 -18.15 8.90
N LEU A 76 13.10 -19.47 8.92
CA LEU A 76 12.79 -20.36 7.79
C LEU A 76 11.29 -20.45 7.53
N PHE A 77 10.45 -20.46 8.56
CA PHE A 77 9.00 -20.39 8.42
C PHE A 77 8.56 -19.04 7.84
N GLN A 78 9.16 -17.93 8.27
CA GLN A 78 8.92 -16.60 7.71
C GLN A 78 9.37 -16.51 6.24
N GLN A 79 10.58 -17.00 5.93
CA GLN A 79 11.09 -17.11 4.57
C GLN A 79 10.17 -17.99 3.74
N TRP A 80 9.63 -19.08 4.30
CA TRP A 80 8.63 -19.89 3.65
C TRP A 80 7.34 -19.10 3.42
N TYR A 81 6.77 -18.37 4.38
CA TYR A 81 5.60 -17.51 4.15
C TYR A 81 5.83 -16.36 3.16
N VAL A 82 7.09 -15.94 2.95
CA VAL A 82 7.50 -14.91 1.97
C VAL A 82 7.91 -15.50 0.60
N LEU A 83 8.35 -16.76 0.53
CA LEU A 83 8.69 -17.48 -0.71
C LEU A 83 7.57 -18.37 -1.24
N TYR A 84 6.75 -18.98 -0.38
CA TYR A 84 5.50 -19.69 -0.73
C TYR A 84 4.54 -18.83 -1.57
N PRO A 85 4.56 -17.48 -1.45
CA PRO A 85 4.03 -16.57 -2.45
C PRO A 85 4.40 -16.79 -3.91
N LEU A 86 5.61 -17.24 -4.21
CA LEU A 86 6.19 -17.16 -5.55
C LEU A 86 5.79 -18.33 -6.45
N GLU A 87 5.11 -19.36 -5.91
CA GLU A 87 4.76 -20.55 -6.70
C GLU A 87 3.32 -20.56 -7.21
N GLY A 88 2.47 -19.56 -6.88
CA GLY A 88 1.06 -19.57 -7.30
C GLY A 88 0.42 -18.19 -7.53
N PRO A 89 -0.42 -18.02 -8.57
CA PRO A 89 -1.14 -16.77 -8.87
C PRO A 89 -2.26 -16.41 -7.86
N TRP A 90 -2.32 -17.07 -6.70
CA TRP A 90 -3.47 -17.08 -5.78
C TRP A 90 -3.19 -16.41 -4.44
N GLN A 91 -2.32 -15.42 -4.41
CA GLN A 91 -2.07 -14.68 -3.18
C GLN A 91 -3.06 -13.53 -2.99
N PRO A 92 -3.81 -13.49 -1.87
CA PRO A 92 -4.74 -12.40 -1.63
C PRO A 92 -4.05 -11.03 -1.62
N PHE A 93 -2.85 -10.88 -1.08
CA PHE A 93 -2.18 -9.58 -1.02
C PHE A 93 -1.86 -8.98 -2.41
N HIS A 94 -1.22 -9.75 -3.31
CA HIS A 94 -0.91 -9.30 -4.66
C HIS A 94 -2.18 -9.14 -5.52
N LEU A 95 -3.14 -10.05 -5.38
CA LEU A 95 -4.44 -9.92 -6.05
C LEU A 95 -5.18 -8.67 -5.57
N TRP A 96 -5.08 -8.29 -4.30
CA TRP A 96 -5.67 -7.06 -3.78
C TRP A 96 -5.01 -5.82 -4.36
N GLN A 97 -3.68 -5.79 -4.48
CA GLN A 97 -2.99 -4.66 -5.10
C GLN A 97 -3.39 -4.50 -6.56
N VAL A 98 -3.36 -5.58 -7.33
CA VAL A 98 -3.80 -5.58 -8.74
C VAL A 98 -5.29 -5.28 -8.87
N SER A 99 -6.13 -5.74 -7.95
CA SER A 99 -7.58 -5.45 -7.96
C SER A 99 -7.85 -3.98 -7.67
N LEU A 100 -7.13 -3.36 -6.74
CA LEU A 100 -7.24 -1.92 -6.49
C LEU A 100 -6.84 -1.12 -7.72
N ASP A 101 -5.76 -1.51 -8.40
CA ASP A 101 -5.33 -0.84 -9.63
C ASP A 101 -6.32 -1.07 -10.79
N LEU A 102 -6.93 -2.24 -10.87
CA LEU A 102 -8.01 -2.52 -11.82
C LEU A 102 -9.23 -1.64 -11.55
N VAL A 103 -9.66 -1.53 -10.29
CA VAL A 103 -10.78 -0.69 -9.88
C VAL A 103 -10.51 0.77 -10.25
N LYS A 104 -9.31 1.29 -9.97
CA LYS A 104 -8.89 2.64 -10.38
C LYS A 104 -8.99 2.83 -11.90
N SER A 105 -8.52 1.84 -12.68
CA SER A 105 -8.61 1.88 -14.14
C SER A 105 -10.05 1.86 -14.66
N ILE A 106 -10.95 1.11 -14.02
CA ILE A 106 -12.37 1.08 -14.38
C ILE A 106 -13.02 2.42 -14.09
N TYR A 107 -12.72 3.04 -12.94
CA TYR A 107 -13.23 4.37 -12.59
C TYR A 107 -12.77 5.45 -13.58
N ALA A 108 -11.49 5.44 -13.99
CA ALA A 108 -11.01 6.36 -15.01
C ALA A 108 -11.78 6.19 -16.33
N LYS A 109 -12.06 4.94 -16.73
CA LYS A 109 -12.83 4.65 -17.94
C LYS A 109 -14.30 5.06 -17.84
N PHE A 110 -14.90 5.00 -16.65
CA PHE A 110 -16.25 5.52 -16.43
C PHE A 110 -16.32 7.04 -16.61
N ILE A 111 -15.29 7.79 -16.21
CA ILE A 111 -15.21 9.24 -16.44
C ILE A 111 -15.10 9.54 -17.94
N ASP A 112 -14.29 8.78 -18.67
CA ASP A 112 -14.14 8.95 -20.13
C ASP A 112 -15.44 8.62 -20.91
N TRP A 113 -16.29 7.75 -20.36
CA TRP A 113 -17.56 7.34 -20.96
C TRP A 113 -18.76 8.18 -20.52
N ASP A 114 -18.56 9.18 -19.65
CA ASP A 114 -19.66 10.03 -19.20
C ASP A 114 -20.08 11.01 -20.31
N HIS A 115 -21.31 10.85 -20.80
CA HIS A 115 -21.90 11.70 -21.81
C HIS A 115 -22.18 13.13 -21.32
N GLN A 116 -22.26 13.37 -20.01
CA GLN A 116 -22.50 14.70 -19.45
C GLN A 116 -21.25 15.60 -19.44
N MET A 117 -20.05 15.01 -19.51
CA MET A 117 -18.77 15.72 -19.52
C MET A 117 -18.22 15.98 -20.94
N ILE A 118 -19.07 15.93 -21.96
CA ILE A 118 -18.70 16.23 -23.34
C ILE A 118 -18.95 17.72 -23.62
N ASP A 119 -17.94 18.42 -24.14
CA ASP A 119 -18.13 19.79 -24.60
C ASP A 119 -19.03 19.82 -25.84
N LEU A 120 -20.13 20.59 -25.78
CA LEU A 120 -21.13 20.70 -26.83
C LEU A 120 -20.60 21.46 -28.07
N GLU A 121 -19.68 22.42 -27.89
CA GLU A 121 -19.14 23.21 -29.01
C GLU A 121 -18.07 22.42 -29.77
N THR A 122 -17.15 21.77 -29.07
CA THR A 122 -16.00 21.09 -29.68
C THR A 122 -16.22 19.57 -29.85
N SER A 123 -17.26 18.98 -29.26
CA SER A 123 -17.54 17.54 -29.25
C SER A 123 -16.38 16.68 -28.70
N ILE A 124 -15.55 17.27 -27.83
CA ILE A 124 -14.42 16.59 -27.20
C ILE A 124 -14.91 16.00 -25.85
N PRO A 125 -14.77 14.68 -25.62
CA PRO A 125 -15.07 14.07 -24.34
C PRO A 125 -13.98 14.36 -23.29
N SER A 126 -14.32 14.28 -22.01
CA SER A 126 -13.33 14.26 -20.93
C SER A 126 -12.38 13.08 -21.08
N HIS A 127 -11.08 13.32 -20.88
CA HIS A 127 -10.06 12.28 -20.98
C HIS A 127 -9.18 12.26 -19.71
N ALA A 128 -9.25 11.18 -18.95
CA ALA A 128 -8.41 10.97 -17.77
C ALA A 128 -7.00 10.49 -18.20
N THR A 129 -6.00 11.37 -18.15
CA THR A 129 -4.61 11.03 -18.55
C THR A 129 -3.89 10.09 -17.58
N ASN A 130 -4.37 9.96 -16.34
CA ASN A 130 -3.77 9.09 -15.32
C ASN A 130 -4.89 8.38 -14.52
N THR A 131 -4.70 7.09 -14.25
CA THR A 131 -5.68 6.23 -13.55
C THR A 131 -5.76 6.49 -12.05
N ALA A 132 -4.75 7.10 -11.44
CA ALA A 132 -4.75 7.51 -10.02
C ALA A 132 -5.53 8.82 -9.76
N ILE A 133 -5.97 9.51 -10.81
CA ILE A 133 -6.67 10.81 -10.71
C ILE A 133 -7.99 10.69 -9.92
N SER A 134 -8.65 9.53 -9.98
CA SER A 134 -9.96 9.33 -9.32
C SER A 134 -9.90 9.43 -7.79
N GLU A 135 -8.79 9.02 -7.17
CA GLU A 135 -8.57 9.16 -5.72
C GLU A 135 -8.22 10.60 -5.36
N ASP A 136 -7.31 11.22 -6.13
CA ASP A 136 -6.91 12.61 -5.94
C ASP A 136 -8.12 13.55 -6.01
N LEU A 137 -9.05 13.35 -6.96
CA LEU A 137 -10.27 14.15 -7.10
C LEU A 137 -11.18 14.08 -5.87
N GLY A 138 -11.22 12.93 -5.17
CA GLY A 138 -12.01 12.76 -3.96
C GLY A 138 -11.43 13.49 -2.74
N GLN A 139 -10.16 13.90 -2.80
CA GLN A 139 -9.42 14.53 -1.69
C GLN A 139 -9.09 16.01 -1.94
N VAL A 140 -9.56 16.62 -3.03
CA VAL A 140 -9.27 18.03 -3.34
C VAL A 140 -10.00 18.97 -2.39
N GLU A 141 -9.25 19.76 -1.60
CA GLU A 141 -9.81 20.79 -0.71
C GLU A 141 -9.78 22.19 -1.34
N TYR A 142 -8.80 22.48 -2.21
CA TYR A 142 -8.62 23.80 -2.83
C TYR A 142 -8.56 23.69 -4.35
N ILE A 143 -9.37 24.50 -5.04
CA ILE A 143 -9.36 24.62 -6.50
C ILE A 143 -8.73 25.97 -6.86
N LEU A 144 -7.57 25.92 -7.50
CA LEU A 144 -6.90 27.09 -8.05
C LEU A 144 -7.39 27.28 -9.49
N THR A 145 -8.18 28.32 -9.73
CA THR A 145 -8.71 28.64 -11.07
C THR A 145 -7.97 29.80 -11.69
N ASP A 146 -7.54 29.66 -12.95
CA ASP A 146 -7.06 30.80 -13.74
C ASP A 146 -8.24 31.64 -14.28
N LYS A 147 -8.05 32.96 -14.38
CA LYS A 147 -9.11 33.88 -14.80
C LYS A 147 -9.34 33.81 -16.31
N THR A 148 -8.27 33.83 -17.10
CA THR A 148 -8.36 33.94 -18.57
C THR A 148 -8.27 32.56 -19.20
N GLY A 149 -9.27 32.18 -20.00
CA GLY A 149 -9.30 30.86 -20.66
C GLY A 149 -9.88 29.73 -19.81
N THR A 150 -10.19 29.96 -18.53
CA THR A 150 -10.98 29.04 -17.68
C THR A 150 -12.27 29.69 -17.20
N LEU A 151 -12.21 30.79 -16.43
CA LEU A 151 -13.43 31.47 -15.97
C LEU A 151 -14.11 32.31 -17.06
N THR A 152 -13.31 32.87 -17.98
CA THR A 152 -13.84 33.66 -19.10
C THR A 152 -13.42 33.04 -20.42
N GLU A 153 -14.39 32.82 -21.30
CA GLU A 153 -14.13 32.58 -22.72
C GLU A 153 -13.39 33.78 -23.31
N ASN A 154 -12.48 33.55 -24.27
CA ASN A 154 -11.78 34.61 -24.98
C ASN A 154 -12.67 35.27 -26.05
N LYS A 155 -13.87 35.69 -25.64
CA LYS A 155 -14.88 36.39 -26.45
C LYS A 155 -15.28 37.66 -25.71
N MET A 156 -14.81 38.81 -26.20
CA MET A 156 -15.14 40.11 -25.60
C MET A 156 -16.35 40.72 -26.30
N ILE A 157 -17.48 40.77 -25.59
CA ILE A 157 -18.73 41.36 -26.09
C ILE A 157 -18.86 42.77 -25.52
N PHE A 158 -18.95 43.77 -26.40
CA PHE A 158 -19.24 45.13 -26.00
C PHE A 158 -20.68 45.24 -25.47
N ARG A 159 -20.82 45.49 -24.17
CA ARG A 159 -22.15 45.54 -23.52
C ARG A 159 -22.73 46.94 -23.47
N ARG A 160 -21.93 47.93 -23.09
CA ARG A 160 -22.38 49.31 -22.86
C ARG A 160 -21.21 50.27 -23.10
N CYS A 161 -21.52 51.45 -23.62
CA CYS A 161 -20.65 52.61 -23.60
C CYS A 161 -21.45 53.82 -23.17
N CYS A 162 -20.83 54.65 -22.35
CA CYS A 162 -21.37 55.93 -21.96
C CYS A 162 -20.61 57.00 -22.75
N ILE A 163 -21.33 57.75 -23.57
CA ILE A 163 -20.79 58.87 -24.33
C ILE A 163 -21.33 60.14 -23.67
N SER A 164 -20.42 61.00 -23.23
CA SER A 164 -20.71 62.31 -22.66
C SER A 164 -20.72 63.39 -23.73
#